data_AF-A0AAD5GDV1-F1
#
_entry.id   AF-A0AAD5GDV1-F1
#
_cell.length_a   1.000
_cell.length_b   1.000
_cell.length_c   1.000
_cell.angle_alpha   90.00
_cell.angle_beta   90.00
_cell.angle_gamma   90.00
#
_symmetry.space_group_name_H-M   'P 1'
#
loop_
_entity.id
_entity.type
_entity.pdbx_description
1 polymer ?
#
loop_
_entity_poly.entity_id
_entity_poly.type
_entity_poly.pdbx_seq_one_letter_code
_entity_poly.pdbx_strand_id
1 'polypeptide(L)'
;MEDTMTSQKSTQELAIEGQKHLEDTIESAFQILSSMNEELCNPNFWSTSSPSTNVNGHHAPPNGDATSSDVVETGGGALDEARLRHKASVAALRTVINTIPYSRKAKAYDNDSMSTDELDAEKLEERASELRKELENKNKYLKLLIDQLRELITDISTWQSPVAV
;
A
#
# COMPACT_ATOMS: atom_id res chain seq x y z
N MET A 1 7.54 37.84 13.30
CA MET A 1 8.18 36.97 12.29
C MET A 1 8.40 35.65 13.00
N GLU A 2 7.45 34.74 12.84
CA GLU A 2 7.39 33.48 13.57
C GLU A 2 8.10 32.45 12.69
N ASP A 3 9.40 32.29 12.91
CA ASP A 3 10.21 31.27 12.27
C ASP A 3 9.71 29.91 12.74
N THR A 4 8.76 29.36 11.99
CA THR A 4 8.30 27.99 12.16
C THR A 4 9.47 27.10 11.78
N MET A 5 10.22 26.66 12.79
CA MET A 5 11.22 25.60 12.67
C MET A 5 10.57 24.42 11.93
N THR A 6 10.86 24.29 10.64
CA THR A 6 10.48 23.10 9.88
C THR A 6 11.33 21.96 10.43
N SER A 7 10.81 21.25 11.42
CA SER A 7 11.33 19.95 11.81
C SER A 7 11.47 19.13 10.54
N GLN A 8 12.71 18.77 10.18
CA GLN A 8 12.95 17.94 9.01
C GLN A 8 12.32 16.58 9.29
N LYS A 9 11.14 16.33 8.68
CA LYS A 9 10.45 15.04 8.78
C LYS A 9 11.43 13.92 8.39
N SER A 10 11.54 12.93 9.27
CA SER A 10 12.39 11.77 9.04
C SER A 10 11.91 11.01 7.79
N THR A 11 12.82 10.35 7.06
CA THR A 11 12.45 9.48 5.93
C THR A 11 11.39 8.45 6.31
N GLN A 12 11.41 7.94 7.55
CA GLN A 12 10.39 7.03 8.07
C GLN A 12 9.03 7.72 8.24
N GLU A 13 8.99 8.95 8.75
CA GLU A 13 7.75 9.73 8.89
C GLU A 13 7.16 10.08 7.52
N LEU A 14 8.01 10.44 6.55
CA LEU A 14 7.59 10.66 5.16
C LEU A 14 7.04 9.37 4.54
N ALA A 15 7.61 8.19 4.86
CA ALA A 15 7.09 6.93 4.35
C ALA A 15 5.70 6.60 4.93
N ILE A 16 5.50 6.78 6.24
CA ILE A 16 4.21 6.59 6.91
C ILE A 16 3.17 7.58 6.35
N GLU A 17 3.55 8.85 6.19
CA GLU A 17 2.69 9.87 5.60
C GLU A 17 2.35 9.57 4.14
N GLY A 18 3.33 9.10 3.36
CA GLY A 18 3.13 8.68 1.97
C GLY A 18 2.17 7.50 1.87
N GLN A 19 2.27 6.52 2.77
CA GLN A 19 1.32 5.41 2.84
C GLN A 19 -0.10 5.90 3.10
N LYS A 20 -0.29 6.81 4.06
CA LYS A 20 -1.60 7.39 4.34
C LYS A 20 -2.20 8.09 3.11
N HIS A 21 -1.42 8.97 2.45
CA HIS A 21 -1.92 9.68 1.26
C HIS A 21 -2.24 8.73 0.10
N LEU A 22 -1.56 7.59 0.00
CA LEU A 22 -1.89 6.53 -0.96
C LEU A 22 -3.25 5.89 -0.65
N GLU A 23 -3.50 5.55 0.61
CA GLU A 23 -4.78 5.02 1.07
C GLU A 23 -5.92 6.02 0.80
N ASP A 24 -5.73 7.30 1.13
CA ASP A 24 -6.69 8.39 0.86
C ASP A 24 -6.94 8.57 -0.67
N THR A 25 -5.91 8.37 -1.50
CA THR A 25 -6.02 8.41 -2.97
C THR A 25 -6.89 7.27 -3.48
N ILE A 26 -6.71 6.07 -2.93
CA ILE A 26 -7.48 4.88 -3.30
C ILE A 26 -8.94 5.06 -2.88
N GLU A 27 -9.20 5.47 -1.64
CA GLU A 27 -10.56 5.66 -1.12
C GLU A 27 -11.34 6.71 -1.92
N SER A 28 -10.73 7.86 -2.21
CA SER A 28 -11.35 8.90 -3.04
C SER A 28 -11.61 8.43 -4.47
N ALA A 29 -10.72 7.62 -5.06
CA ALA A 29 -10.95 7.01 -6.36
C ALA A 29 -12.16 6.05 -6.35
N PHE A 30 -12.31 5.25 -5.29
CA PHE A 30 -13.50 4.42 -5.10
C PHE A 30 -14.77 5.25 -4.98
N GLN A 31 -14.75 6.35 -4.22
CA GLN A 31 -15.91 7.25 -4.13
C GLN A 31 -16.29 7.85 -5.49
N ILE A 32 -15.31 8.27 -6.31
CA ILE A 32 -15.59 8.76 -7.67
C ILE A 32 -16.33 7.70 -8.47
N LEU A 33 -15.83 6.46 -8.48
CA LEU A 33 -16.45 5.36 -9.23
C LEU A 33 -17.85 5.04 -8.71
N SER A 34 -18.04 5.00 -7.39
CA SER A 34 -19.35 4.76 -6.78
C SER A 34 -20.35 5.87 -7.09
N SER A 35 -19.98 7.14 -6.94
CA SER A 35 -20.86 8.27 -7.26
C SER A 35 -21.21 8.31 -8.74
N MET A 36 -20.25 8.05 -9.64
CA MET A 36 -20.53 7.91 -11.07
C MET A 36 -21.50 6.76 -11.33
N ASN A 37 -21.33 5.62 -10.66
CA ASN A 37 -22.21 4.49 -10.81
C ASN A 37 -23.63 4.79 -10.29
N GLU A 38 -23.78 5.51 -9.18
CA GLU A 38 -25.08 5.93 -8.63
C GLU A 38 -25.82 6.89 -9.58
N GLU A 39 -25.11 7.89 -10.12
CA GLU A 39 -25.67 8.82 -11.11
C GLU A 39 -26.08 8.09 -12.38
N LEU A 40 -25.23 7.19 -12.88
CA LEU A 40 -25.53 6.39 -14.05
C LEU A 40 -26.61 5.35 -13.80
N CYS A 41 -26.82 4.83 -12.59
CA CYS A 41 -27.85 3.82 -12.35
C CYS A 41 -29.20 4.41 -11.96
N ASN A 42 -29.32 5.74 -11.86
CA ASN A 42 -30.53 6.39 -11.39
C ASN A 42 -31.60 6.48 -12.51
N PRO A 43 -32.73 5.74 -12.41
CA PRO A 43 -33.76 5.69 -13.45
C PRO A 43 -34.44 7.05 -13.71
N ASN A 44 -34.34 8.00 -12.78
CA ASN A 44 -34.97 9.30 -12.89
C ASN A 44 -34.35 10.15 -14.01
N PHE A 45 -33.07 9.96 -14.33
CA PHE A 45 -32.40 10.70 -15.41
C PHE A 45 -32.74 10.19 -16.81
N TRP A 46 -33.30 8.99 -16.91
CA TRP A 46 -33.65 8.36 -18.18
C TRP A 46 -35.16 8.24 -18.40
N SER A 47 -35.95 8.55 -17.36
CA SER A 47 -37.40 8.57 -17.46
C SER A 47 -37.84 9.81 -18.24
N THR A 48 -37.88 9.70 -19.57
CA THR A 48 -38.54 10.69 -20.41
C THR A 48 -40.02 10.75 -20.03
N SER A 49 -40.51 11.89 -19.53
CA SER A 49 -41.95 12.07 -19.39
C SER A 49 -42.56 11.97 -20.79
N SER A 50 -43.38 10.95 -21.02
CA SER A 50 -44.20 10.90 -22.23
C SER A 50 -45.11 12.13 -22.23
N PRO A 51 -45.13 12.96 -23.29
CA PRO A 51 -46.10 14.03 -23.37
C PRO A 51 -47.49 13.40 -23.52
N SER A 52 -48.28 13.42 -22.46
CA SER A 52 -49.70 13.08 -22.53
C SER A 52 -50.43 14.20 -23.28
N THR A 53 -50.53 14.06 -24.60
CA THR A 53 -51.52 14.80 -25.41
C THR A 53 -52.93 14.36 -25.01
N ASN A 54 -53.50 15.02 -24.00
CA ASN A 54 -54.94 15.02 -23.79
C ASN A 54 -55.47 16.42 -24.11
N VAL A 55 -55.95 16.57 -25.35
CA VAL A 55 -56.76 17.69 -25.80
C VAL A 55 -58.19 17.51 -25.29
N ASN A 56 -58.58 18.26 -24.24
CA ASN A 56 -59.88 18.95 -24.17
C ASN A 56 -60.12 19.64 -22.83
N GLY A 57 -60.40 20.95 -22.90
CA GLY A 57 -61.55 21.52 -22.19
C GLY A 57 -61.32 22.20 -20.84
N HIS A 58 -61.17 23.54 -20.90
CA HIS A 58 -61.79 24.53 -20.02
C HIS A 58 -61.54 24.47 -18.50
N HIS A 59 -60.74 25.41 -17.96
CA HIS A 59 -61.10 26.37 -16.89
C HIS A 59 -59.88 27.24 -16.54
N ALA A 60 -60.07 28.56 -16.41
CA ALA A 60 -59.03 29.56 -16.08
C ALA A 60 -58.86 29.75 -14.54
N PRO A 61 -58.07 30.75 -14.08
CA PRO A 61 -56.63 30.76 -13.73
C PRO A 61 -56.41 30.81 -12.17
N PRO A 62 -55.19 30.86 -11.57
CA PRO A 62 -54.36 32.10 -11.50
C PRO A 62 -52.83 31.87 -11.43
N ASN A 63 -52.06 32.97 -11.56
CA ASN A 63 -50.69 33.20 -11.08
C ASN A 63 -49.86 31.99 -10.61
N GLY A 64 -48.83 31.65 -11.38
CA GLY A 64 -47.68 30.86 -10.94
C GLY A 64 -46.43 31.45 -11.55
N ASP A 65 -45.70 32.21 -10.73
CA ASP A 65 -44.37 32.70 -11.02
C ASP A 65 -43.45 31.49 -11.30
N ALA A 66 -43.18 31.25 -12.58
CA ALA A 66 -42.13 30.35 -13.03
C ALA A 66 -40.97 31.22 -13.54
N THR A 67 -40.46 32.09 -12.67
CA THR A 67 -39.02 32.35 -12.63
C THR A 67 -38.33 31.00 -12.50
N SER A 68 -37.94 30.46 -13.66
CA SER A 68 -36.96 29.40 -13.78
C SER A 68 -35.65 29.98 -13.23
N SER A 69 -35.50 29.97 -11.92
CA SER A 69 -34.17 29.86 -11.34
C SER A 69 -33.76 28.44 -11.71
N ASP A 70 -32.91 28.18 -12.70
CA ASP A 70 -31.58 28.78 -12.89
C ASP A 70 -30.95 29.23 -11.57
N VAL A 71 -31.16 28.44 -10.52
CA VAL A 71 -30.08 28.19 -9.59
C VAL A 71 -29.20 27.20 -10.32
N VAL A 72 -28.28 27.75 -11.10
CA VAL A 72 -26.96 27.20 -11.32
C VAL A 72 -26.50 26.67 -9.96
N GLU A 73 -26.71 25.37 -9.75
CA GLU A 73 -26.22 24.62 -8.60
C GLU A 73 -24.72 24.83 -8.63
N THR A 74 -24.29 25.79 -7.81
CA THR A 74 -22.90 26.20 -7.70
C THR A 74 -22.19 25.06 -7.01
N GLY A 75 -21.74 24.12 -7.85
CA GLY A 75 -20.60 23.22 -7.70
C GLY A 75 -20.37 22.62 -6.32
N GLY A 76 -20.81 21.38 -6.13
CA GLY A 76 -20.42 20.60 -4.97
C GLY A 76 -21.16 19.27 -4.80
N GLY A 77 -21.36 18.52 -5.88
CA GLY A 77 -21.90 17.16 -5.77
C GLY A 77 -20.91 16.19 -5.10
N ALA A 78 -21.40 15.05 -4.61
CA ALA A 78 -20.54 14.02 -4.02
C ALA A 78 -19.40 13.59 -4.97
N LEU A 79 -19.66 13.59 -6.28
CA LEU A 79 -18.68 13.33 -7.33
C LEU A 79 -17.58 14.41 -7.42
N ASP A 80 -17.95 15.69 -7.34
CA ASP A 80 -17.01 16.81 -7.40
C ASP A 80 -16.13 16.86 -6.15
N GLU A 81 -16.72 16.58 -4.99
CA GLU A 81 -16.00 16.49 -3.72
C GLU A 81 -15.02 15.30 -3.72
N ALA A 82 -15.44 14.13 -4.21
CA ALA A 82 -14.55 12.97 -4.35
C ALA A 82 -13.39 13.26 -5.31
N ARG A 83 -13.66 13.97 -6.42
CA ARG A 83 -12.63 14.42 -7.37
C ARG A 83 -11.65 15.41 -6.74
N LEU A 84 -12.15 16.35 -5.93
CA LEU A 84 -11.32 17.31 -5.22
C LEU A 84 -10.39 16.61 -4.23
N ARG A 85 -10.92 15.69 -3.41
CA ARG A 85 -10.14 14.88 -2.46
C ARG A 85 -9.08 14.04 -3.15
N HIS A 86 -9.44 13.38 -4.26
CA HIS A 86 -8.49 12.60 -5.05
C HIS A 86 -7.34 13.47 -5.58
N LYS A 87 -7.64 14.66 -6.11
CA LYS A 87 -6.62 15.59 -6.57
C LYS A 87 -5.72 16.06 -5.42
N ALA A 88 -6.30 16.33 -4.24
CA ALA A 88 -5.57 16.78 -3.07
C ALA A 88 -4.65 15.70 -2.50
N SER A 89 -5.14 14.47 -2.31
CA SER A 89 -4.34 13.34 -1.82
C SER A 89 -3.21 12.97 -2.78
N VAL A 90 -3.46 12.99 -4.09
CA VAL A 90 -2.41 12.79 -5.11
C VAL A 90 -1.36 13.90 -5.05
N ALA A 91 -1.75 15.16 -4.86
CA ALA A 91 -0.81 16.26 -4.73
C ALA A 91 0.06 16.12 -3.46
N ALA A 92 -0.55 15.73 -2.35
CA ALA A 92 0.16 15.45 -1.10
C ALA A 92 1.15 14.27 -1.26
N LEU A 93 0.72 13.17 -1.88
CA LEU A 93 1.57 12.01 -2.17
C LEU A 93 2.76 12.40 -3.05
N ARG A 94 2.54 13.18 -4.12
CA ARG A 94 3.65 13.69 -4.97
C ARG A 94 4.62 14.56 -4.18
N THR A 95 4.10 15.38 -3.27
CA THR A 95 4.94 16.22 -2.40
C THR A 95 5.83 15.36 -1.53
N VAL A 96 5.27 14.32 -0.89
CA VAL A 96 6.03 13.38 -0.06
C VAL A 96 7.09 12.62 -0.88
N ILE A 97 6.73 12.13 -2.07
CA ILE A 97 7.68 11.43 -2.96
C ILE A 97 8.84 12.36 -3.34
N ASN A 98 8.53 13.62 -3.63
CA ASN A 98 9.55 14.61 -3.98
C ASN A 98 10.42 15.01 -2.79
N THR A 99 9.92 14.94 -1.55
CA THR A 99 10.70 15.30 -0.34
C THR A 99 11.61 14.19 0.17
N ILE A 100 11.30 12.91 -0.07
CA ILE A 100 12.12 11.75 0.34
C ILE A 100 13.59 11.84 -0.12
N PRO A 101 13.93 12.21 -1.38
CA PRO A 101 15.31 12.37 -1.80
C PRO A 101 16.07 13.46 -1.00
N TYR A 102 15.38 14.51 -0.58
CA TYR A 102 15.97 15.59 0.20
C TYR A 102 16.12 15.22 1.67
N SER A 103 15.20 14.46 2.26
CA SER A 103 15.36 13.94 3.63
C SER A 103 16.54 12.95 3.72
N ARG A 104 16.78 12.15 2.68
CA ARG A 104 17.97 11.29 2.58
C ARG A 104 19.27 12.08 2.47
N LYS A 105 19.28 13.17 1.67
CA LYS A 105 20.45 14.04 1.53
C LYS A 105 20.73 14.87 2.78
N ALA A 106 19.69 15.38 3.46
CA ALA A 106 19.81 16.08 4.73
C ALA A 106 20.32 15.15 5.83
N LYS A 107 19.80 13.92 5.89
CA LYS A 107 20.39 12.86 6.71
C LYS A 107 21.84 12.60 6.29
N ALA A 108 22.22 12.49 5.02
CA ALA A 108 23.63 12.26 4.67
C ALA A 108 24.64 13.30 5.23
N TYR A 109 24.19 14.51 5.60
CA TYR A 109 25.01 15.51 6.28
C TYR A 109 24.96 15.45 7.82
N ASP A 110 23.97 14.78 8.42
CA ASP A 110 23.73 14.66 9.88
C ASP A 110 23.80 13.21 10.41
N ASN A 111 23.95 12.20 9.54
CA ASN A 111 23.50 10.84 9.83
C ASN A 111 24.63 9.82 9.98
N ASP A 112 25.03 9.69 11.23
CA ASP A 112 25.40 8.44 11.91
C ASP A 112 24.19 7.45 12.03
N SER A 113 23.29 7.37 11.05
CA SER A 113 22.22 6.34 10.99
C SER A 113 22.21 5.56 9.66
N MET A 114 23.04 5.95 8.68
CA MET A 114 23.45 5.01 7.64
C MET A 114 24.44 4.01 8.23
N SER A 115 25.19 4.42 9.27
CA SER A 115 26.02 3.51 10.05
C SER A 115 25.20 2.48 10.81
N THR A 116 24.04 2.80 11.40
CA THR A 116 23.26 1.80 12.18
C THR A 116 22.65 0.70 11.31
N ASP A 117 22.00 1.05 10.18
CA ASP A 117 21.40 0.04 9.29
C ASP A 117 22.49 -0.78 8.56
N GLU A 118 23.61 -0.16 8.18
CA GLU A 118 24.76 -0.84 7.57
C GLU A 118 25.49 -1.74 8.59
N LEU A 119 25.68 -1.27 9.82
CA LEU A 119 26.30 -2.02 10.92
C LEU A 119 25.43 -3.20 11.38
N ASP A 120 24.11 -3.02 11.41
CA ASP A 120 23.19 -4.11 11.70
C ASP A 120 23.16 -5.14 10.56
N ALA A 121 23.28 -4.72 9.31
CA ALA A 121 23.43 -5.62 8.17
C ALA A 121 24.75 -6.41 8.23
N GLU A 122 25.86 -5.75 8.53
CA GLU A 122 27.18 -6.38 8.69
C GLU A 122 27.17 -7.42 9.83
N LYS A 123 26.58 -7.08 10.98
CA LYS A 123 26.44 -7.98 12.12
C LYS A 123 25.54 -9.19 11.83
N LEU A 124 24.47 -8.98 11.06
CA LEU A 124 23.61 -10.08 10.60
C LEU A 124 24.34 -11.00 9.62
N GLU A 125 25.15 -10.44 8.73
CA GLU A 125 25.98 -11.20 7.79
C GLU A 125 27.08 -12.01 8.50
N GLU A 126 27.72 -11.43 9.52
CA GLU A 126 28.68 -12.12 10.39
C GLU A 126 28.01 -13.33 11.07
N ARG A 127 26.85 -13.11 11.72
CA ARG A 127 26.10 -14.19 12.37
C ARG A 127 25.66 -15.27 11.38
N ALA A 128 25.25 -14.90 10.17
CA ALA A 128 24.91 -15.85 9.13
C ALA A 128 26.13 -16.69 8.69
N SER A 129 27.32 -16.07 8.65
CA SER A 129 28.58 -16.74 8.32
C SER A 129 29.00 -17.71 9.41
N GLU A 130 28.87 -17.33 10.68
CA GLU A 130 29.11 -18.22 11.83
C GLU A 130 28.18 -19.44 11.80
N LEU A 131 26.87 -19.22 11.59
CA LEU A 131 25.89 -20.29 11.50
C LEU A 131 26.17 -21.25 10.33
N ARG A 132 26.58 -20.73 9.17
CA ARG A 132 26.99 -21.56 8.03
C ARG A 132 28.21 -22.42 8.36
N LYS A 133 29.20 -21.85 9.05
CA LYS A 133 30.41 -22.58 9.47
C LYS A 133 30.09 -23.65 10.52
N GLU A 134 29.23 -23.35 11.48
CA GLU A 134 28.78 -24.34 12.47
C GLU A 134 28.01 -25.48 11.79
N LEU A 135 27.10 -25.16 10.87
CA LEU A 135 26.34 -26.16 10.11
C LEU A 135 27.28 -27.10 9.33
N GLU A 136 28.30 -26.55 8.66
CA GLU A 136 29.30 -27.34 7.95
C GLU A 136 30.09 -28.26 8.91
N ASN A 137 30.48 -27.75 10.08
CA ASN A 137 31.19 -28.52 11.09
C ASN A 137 30.34 -29.66 11.67
N LYS A 138 29.07 -29.38 11.99
CA LYS A 138 28.11 -30.40 12.46
C LYS A 138 27.87 -31.47 11.39
N ASN A 139 27.80 -31.08 10.12
CA ASN A 139 27.65 -32.02 8.99
C ASN A 139 28.88 -32.93 8.85
N LYS A 140 30.10 -32.39 8.96
CA LYS A 140 31.34 -33.19 9.00
C LYS A 140 31.32 -34.21 10.14
N TYR A 141 30.90 -33.80 11.33
CA TYR A 141 30.79 -34.70 12.48
C TYR A 141 29.75 -35.81 12.25
N LEU A 142 28.57 -35.47 11.73
CA LEU A 142 27.55 -36.47 11.37
C LEU A 142 28.07 -37.48 10.34
N LYS A 143 28.81 -37.01 9.34
CA LYS A 143 29.41 -37.88 8.33
C LYS A 143 30.41 -38.87 8.95
N LEU A 144 31.28 -38.40 9.85
CA LEU A 144 32.20 -39.26 10.59
C LEU A 144 31.44 -40.34 11.37
N LEU A 145 30.39 -39.96 12.10
CA LEU A 145 29.60 -40.91 12.88
C LEU A 145 28.89 -41.94 11.98
N ILE A 146 28.36 -41.50 10.84
CA ILE A 146 27.77 -42.39 9.83
C ILE A 146 28.80 -43.38 9.28
N ASP A 147 30.01 -42.92 8.99
CA ASP A 147 31.08 -43.76 8.46
C ASP A 147 31.54 -44.79 9.50
N GLN A 148 31.68 -44.39 10.77
CA GLN A 148 31.96 -45.30 11.90
C GLN A 148 30.86 -46.35 12.08
N LEU A 149 29.58 -45.96 12.00
CA LEU A 149 28.46 -46.89 12.08
C LEU A 149 28.48 -47.89 10.92
N ARG A 150 28.79 -47.44 9.70
CA ARG A 150 28.91 -48.33 8.52
C ARG A 150 30.06 -49.30 8.66
N GLU A 151 31.21 -48.86 9.17
CA GLU A 151 32.36 -49.72 9.46
C GLU A 151 31.98 -50.79 10.49
N LEU A 152 31.38 -50.38 11.62
CA LEU A 152 30.93 -51.31 12.65
C LEU A 152 29.92 -52.35 12.12
N ILE A 153 28.95 -51.92 11.30
CA ILE A 153 28.00 -52.85 10.65
C ILE A 153 28.74 -53.83 9.74
N THR A 154 29.74 -53.35 9.00
CA THR A 154 30.55 -54.18 8.10
C THR A 154 31.32 -55.23 8.91
N ASP A 155 31.99 -54.80 9.99
CA ASP A 155 32.70 -55.69 10.90
C ASP A 155 31.75 -56.75 11.45
N ILE A 156 30.64 -56.36 12.08
CA ILE A 156 29.63 -57.30 12.63
C ILE A 156 29.18 -58.31 11.57
N SER A 157 28.96 -57.85 10.33
CA SER A 157 28.55 -58.73 9.23
C SER A 157 29.61 -59.79 8.91
N THR A 158 30.91 -59.49 9.07
CA THR A 158 31.99 -60.49 8.91
C THR A 158 31.97 -61.57 10.00
N TRP A 159 31.56 -61.24 11.23
CA TRP A 159 31.40 -62.22 12.32
C TRP A 159 30.14 -63.08 12.16
N GLN A 160 29.13 -62.57 11.47
CA GLN A 160 27.86 -63.27 11.23
C GLN A 160 27.86 -64.13 9.96
N SER A 161 28.91 -64.07 9.14
CA SER A 161 29.07 -65.00 8.02
C SER A 161 29.25 -66.42 8.56
N PRO A 162 28.36 -67.38 8.23
CA PRO A 162 28.57 -68.77 8.61
C PRO A 162 29.90 -69.26 8.05
N VAL A 163 30.79 -69.77 8.91
CA VAL A 163 31.89 -70.62 8.45
C VAL A 163 31.23 -71.84 7.82
N ALA A 164 31.21 -71.93 6.50
CA ALA A 164 30.84 -73.15 5.80
C ALA A 164 31.86 -74.23 6.20
N VAL A 165 31.44 -75.15 7.08
CA VAL A 165 32.16 -76.37 7.42
C VAL A 165 31.90 -77.42 6.35
#